data_AF-A0A2S6RJ71-F1
#
_entry.id   AF-A0A2S6RJ71-F1
#
_cell.length_a   1.000
_cell.length_b   1.000
_cell.length_c   1.000
_cell.angle_alpha   90.00
_cell.angle_beta   90.00
_cell.angle_gamma   90.00
#
_symmetry.space_group_name_H-M   'P 1'
#
loop_
_entity.id
_entity.type
_entity.pdbx_description
1 polymer ?
#
loop_
_entity_poly.entity_id
_entity_poly.type
_entity_poly.pdbx_seq_one_letter_code
_entity_poly.pdbx_strand_id
1 'polypeptide(L)' 'MSIGIWQIVLILAIVLILFGAGKIPRVMGDVAKGIKNFKSGMKEEASKDEDKEIEKEETVSVKKDKAAEETKPK' A
#
# COMPACT_ATOMS: atom_id res chain seq x y z
N MET A 1 -5.24 -7.75 31.99
CA MET A 1 -5.35 -8.36 30.64
C MET A 1 -5.41 -7.23 29.62
N SER A 2 -4.26 -6.84 29.08
CA SER A 2 -4.18 -5.79 28.08
C SER A 2 -4.46 -6.40 26.71
N ILE A 3 -5.26 -5.71 25.90
CA ILE A 3 -5.37 -6.00 24.47
C ILE A 3 -3.98 -5.73 23.89
N GLY A 4 -3.22 -6.79 23.71
CA GLY A 4 -1.88 -6.75 23.18
C GLY A 4 -1.89 -6.88 21.67
N ILE A 5 -0.74 -6.61 21.08
CA ILE A 5 -0.47 -6.79 19.65
C ILE A 5 -0.82 -8.22 19.20
N TRP A 6 -0.66 -9.21 20.09
CA TRP A 6 -1.01 -10.61 19.84
C TRP A 6 -2.50 -10.83 19.50
N GLN A 7 -3.41 -10.13 20.16
CA GLN A 7 -4.85 -10.24 19.88
C GLN A 7 -5.21 -9.60 18.54
N ILE A 8 -4.59 -8.47 18.21
CA ILE A 8 -4.81 -7.78 16.93
C ILE A 8 -4.36 -8.67 15.76
N VAL A 9 -3.20 -9.33 15.87
CA VAL A 9 -2.72 -10.26 14.85
C VAL A 9 -3.66 -11.45 14.68
N LEU A 10 -4.19 -12.01 15.77
CA LEU A 10 -5.16 -13.12 15.70
C LEU A 10 -6.45 -12.72 14.99
N ILE A 11 -6.98 -11.53 15.30
CA ILE A 11 -8.18 -10.99 14.64
C ILE A 11 -7.90 -10.75 13.16
N LEU A 12 -6.75 -10.17 12.82
CA LEU A 12 -6.33 -9.93 11.45
C LEU A 12 -6.26 -11.24 10.65
N ALA A 13 -5.73 -12.31 11.24
CA ALA A 13 -5.65 -13.63 10.60
C ALA A 13 -7.04 -14.18 10.26
N ILE A 14 -8.01 -14.06 11.18
CA ILE A 14 -9.41 -14.48 10.94
C ILE A 14 -10.03 -13.67 9.79
N VAL A 15 -9.85 -12.34 9.81
CA VAL A 15 -10.36 -11.46 8.75
C VAL A 15 -9.74 -11.82 7.40
N LEU A 16 -8.44 -12.12 7.35
CA LEU A 16 -7.75 -12.55 6.12
C LEU A 16 -8.28 -13.88 5.57
N ILE A 17 -8.68 -14.81 6.43
CA ILE A 17 -9.27 -16.09 6.01
C ILE A 17 -10.68 -15.86 5.44
N LEU A 18 -11.50 -15.02 6.09
CA LEU A 18 -12.87 -14.73 5.66
C LEU A 18 -12.94 -13.91 4.36
N PHE A 19 -12.09 -12.90 4.24
CA PHE A 19 -12.06 -12.00 3.08
C PHE A 19 -11.12 -12.48 1.96
N GLY A 20 -10.16 -13.35 2.29
CA GLY A 20 -9.11 -13.83 1.40
C GLY A 20 -7.99 -12.80 1.18
N ALA A 21 -6.75 -13.29 1.02
CA ALA A 21 -5.56 -12.45 0.81
C ALA A 21 -5.61 -11.59 -0.46
N GLY A 22 -6.44 -11.94 -1.45
CA GLY A 22 -6.56 -11.19 -2.70
C GLY A 22 -7.48 -9.96 -2.64
N LYS A 23 -8.43 -9.90 -1.70
CA LYS A 23 -9.38 -8.78 -1.64
C LYS A 23 -8.81 -7.58 -0.88
N ILE A 24 -8.10 -7.82 0.22
CA ILE A 24 -7.52 -6.75 1.06
C ILE A 24 -6.61 -5.80 0.26
N PRO A 25 -5.65 -6.26 -0.58
CA PRO A 25 -4.78 -5.37 -1.36
C PRO A 25 -5.56 -4.51 -2.36
N ARG A 26 -6.63 -5.04 -2.94
CA ARG A 26 -7.47 -4.31 -3.91
C ARG A 26 -8.25 -3.19 -3.22
N VAL A 27 -8.94 -3.49 -2.13
CA VAL A 27 -9.71 -2.49 -1.38
C VAL A 27 -8.77 -1.45 -0.74
N MET A 28 -7.65 -1.89 -0.17
CA MET A 28 -6.64 -1.00 0.41
C MET A 28 -6.02 -0.09 -0.65
N GLY A 29 -5.82 -0.58 -1.89
CA GLY A 29 -5.34 0.25 -3.01
C GLY A 29 -6.31 1.37 -3.38
N ASP A 30 -7.61 1.09 -3.41
CA ASP A 30 -8.63 2.11 -3.71
C ASP A 30 -8.79 3.12 -2.56
N VAL A 31 -8.76 2.64 -1.31
CA VAL A 31 -8.74 3.50 -0.11
C VAL A 31 -7.48 4.36 -0.05
N ALA A 32 -6.30 3.80 -0.34
CA ALA A 32 -5.03 4.52 -0.34
C ALA A 32 -4.99 5.62 -1.41
N LYS A 33 -5.56 5.37 -2.60
CA LYS A 33 -5.71 6.41 -3.64
C LYS A 33 -6.64 7.53 -3.18
N GLY A 34 -7.76 7.20 -2.55
CA GLY A 34 -8.68 8.19 -1.98
C GLY A 34 -8.03 9.04 -0.89
N ILE A 35 -7.31 8.40 0.04
CA ILE A 35 -6.57 9.11 1.10
C ILE A 35 -5.42 9.94 0.50
N LYS A 36 -4.72 9.46 -0.53
CA LYS A 36 -3.65 10.21 -1.21
C LYS A 36 -4.21 11.48 -1.86
N ASN A 37 -5.30 11.37 -2.62
CA ASN A 37 -5.94 12.53 -3.22
C ASN A 37 -6.50 13.50 -2.17
N PHE A 38 -7.05 12.99 -1.07
CA PHE A 38 -7.52 13.82 0.05
C PHE A 38 -6.36 14.54 0.75
N LYS A 39 -5.24 13.86 1.00
CA LYS A 39 -4.02 14.43 1.58
C LYS A 39 -3.40 15.47 0.65
N SER A 40 -3.32 15.17 -0.65
CA SER A 40 -2.79 16.09 -1.67
C SER A 40 -3.66 17.33 -1.80
N GLY A 41 -4.99 17.18 -1.90
CA GLY A 41 -5.92 18.31 -1.98
C GLY A 41 -5.86 19.19 -0.73
N MET A 42 -5.82 18.58 0.48
CA MET A 42 -5.67 19.36 1.72
C MET A 42 -4.30 20.02 1.84
N LYS A 43 -3.23 19.42 1.29
CA LYS A 43 -1.92 20.05 1.20
C LYS A 43 -1.91 21.19 0.19
N GLU A 44 -2.65 21.08 -0.92
CA GLU A 44 -2.81 22.17 -1.91
C GLU A 44 -3.58 23.36 -1.32
N GLU A 45 -4.59 23.11 -0.48
CA GLU A 45 -5.30 24.16 0.24
C GLU A 45 -4.46 24.78 1.36
N ALA A 46 -3.66 23.98 2.09
CA ALA A 46 -2.73 24.48 3.11
C ALA A 46 -1.47 25.15 2.53
N SER A 47 -1.03 24.75 1.33
CA SER A 47 0.12 25.33 0.61
C SER A 47 -0.29 26.45 -0.35
N LYS A 48 -1.58 26.82 -0.44
CA LYS A 48 -2.01 28.01 -1.20
C LYS A 48 -1.59 29.34 -0.56
N ASP A 49 -1.08 29.30 0.67
CA ASP A 49 -0.38 30.40 1.35
C ASP A 49 1.15 30.39 1.14
N GLU A 50 1.74 29.30 0.63
CA GLU A 50 3.21 29.18 0.46
C GLU A 50 3.56 28.39 -0.82
N ASP A 51 3.77 29.16 -1.89
CA ASP A 51 4.51 28.91 -3.13
C ASP A 51 4.66 27.48 -3.73
N LYS A 52 4.54 27.47 -5.06
CA LYS A 52 4.71 26.37 -6.02
C LYS A 52 5.95 25.50 -5.71
N GLU A 53 5.85 24.18 -5.77
CA GLU A 53 6.68 23.28 -6.60
C GLU A 53 6.30 21.78 -6.41
N ILE A 54 6.57 21.00 -7.47
CA ILE A 54 6.75 19.54 -7.55
C ILE A 54 5.52 18.71 -7.93
N GLU A 55 5.20 18.80 -9.22
CA GLU A 55 4.72 17.68 -10.02
C GLU A 55 5.89 16.72 -10.29
N LYS A 56 5.78 15.45 -9.86
CA LYS A 56 6.55 14.36 -10.48
C LYS A 56 5.71 13.09 -10.51
N GLU A 57 5.05 12.93 -11.64
CA GLU A 57 4.65 11.64 -12.18
C GLU A 57 5.92 10.81 -12.44
N GLU A 58 6.05 9.64 -11.82
CA GLU A 58 6.92 8.59 -12.33
C GLU A 58 6.17 7.26 -12.27
N THR A 59 5.61 6.94 -13.43
CA THR A 59 5.34 5.60 -13.94
C THR A 59 6.64 4.80 -13.98
N VAL A 60 6.82 3.80 -13.12
CA VAL A 60 7.70 2.66 -13.43
C VAL A 60 7.07 1.35 -12.97
N SER A 61 6.46 0.71 -13.95
CA SER A 61 6.31 -0.74 -14.06
C SER A 61 7.61 -1.49 -13.73
N VAL A 62 7.58 -2.42 -12.78
CA VAL A 62 8.44 -3.61 -12.81
C VAL A 62 7.57 -4.84 -12.54
N LYS A 63 7.14 -5.48 -13.63
CA LYS A 63 6.87 -6.92 -13.66
C LYS A 63 8.11 -7.63 -13.11
N LYS A 64 7.95 -8.41 -12.03
CA LYS A 64 8.95 -9.38 -11.60
C LYS A 64 8.52 -10.76 -12.10
N ASP A 65 8.69 -10.97 -13.40
CA ASP A 65 8.89 -12.31 -13.96
C ASP A 65 10.39 -12.49 -14.22
N LYS A 66 10.90 -13.64 -13.76
CA LYS A 66 12.15 -14.33 -14.15
C LYS A 66 13.44 -14.04 -13.36
N ALA A 67 13.76 -14.99 -12.47
CA ALA A 67 15.06 -15.66 -12.24
C ALA A 67 14.82 -16.66 -11.10
N ALA A 68 14.76 -17.99 -11.25
CA ALA A 68 15.48 -18.90 -12.14
C ALA A 68 16.99 -18.68 -12.12
N GLU A 69 17.57 -18.95 -10.96
CA GLU A 69 18.98 -19.23 -10.66
C GLU A 69 18.89 -20.03 -9.33
N GLU A 70 19.44 -21.22 -9.09
CA GLU A 70 20.59 -21.92 -9.63
C GLU A 70 20.50 -23.37 -9.12
N THR A 71 20.80 -24.39 -9.92
CA THR A 71 21.51 -25.58 -9.44
C THR A 71 22.24 -26.23 -10.61
N LYS A 72 23.45 -25.68 -10.84
CA LYS A 72 24.71 -26.36 -11.13
C LYS A 72 24.86 -27.16 -12.46
N PRO A 73 25.84 -26.80 -13.30
CA PRO A 73 26.24 -27.57 -14.47
C PRO A 73 27.08 -28.78 -14.05
N LYS A 74 26.80 -29.95 -14.63
CA LYS A 74 27.76 -31.02 -14.95
C LYS A 74 27.21 -31.84 -16.10
#